data_AF-A0A1F9AMR6-F1
#
_entry.id   AF-A0A1F9AMR6-F1
#
_cell.length_a   1.000
_cell.length_b   1.000
_cell.length_c   1.000
_cell.angle_alpha   90.00
_cell.angle_beta   90.00
_cell.angle_gamma   90.00
#
_symmetry.space_group_name_H-M   'P 1'
#
loop_
_entity.id
_entity.type
_entity.pdbx_description
1 polymer ?
#
loop_
_entity_poly.entity_id
_entity_poly.type
_entity_poly.pdbx_seq_one_letter_code
_entity_poly.pdbx_strand_id
1 'polypeptide(L)' 'MKAKKRRPEIVLRNGKPAAVIVDIREYQEMLERLEDLEDLKSLKAMRQKPLKFKRLEDFSISDSKEPA' A
#
# COMPACT_ATOMS: atom_id res chain seq x y z
N MET A 1 -13.47 7.12 11.10
CA MET A 1 -13.52 7.11 12.58
C MET A 1 -12.08 6.92 13.06
N LYS A 2 -11.54 7.78 13.95
CA LYS A 2 -10.16 7.62 14.46
C LYS A 2 -10.06 6.29 15.20
N ALA A 3 -9.28 5.34 14.69
CA ALA A 3 -8.94 4.14 15.42
C ALA A 3 -8.34 4.56 16.77
N LYS A 4 -8.99 4.17 17.87
CA LYS A 4 -8.41 4.30 19.21
C LYS A 4 -7.10 3.52 19.14
N LYS A 5 -5.94 4.19 19.21
CA LYS A 5 -4.63 3.53 19.28
C LYS A 5 -4.66 2.54 20.44
N ARG A 6 -4.95 1.27 20.14
CA ARG A 6 -4.85 0.19 21.10
C ARG A 6 -3.35 -0.04 21.29
N ARG A 7 -2.92 -0.19 22.53
CA ARG A 7 -1.53 -0.56 22.79
C ARG A 7 -1.33 -1.94 22.17
N PRO A 8 -0.38 -2.12 21.25
CA PRO A 8 -0.19 -3.42 20.62
C PRO A 8 0.26 -4.44 21.67
N GLU A 9 -0.24 -5.66 21.54
CA GLU A 9 0.16 -6.76 22.43
C GLU A 9 1.45 -7.39 21.91
N ILE A 10 2.42 -7.64 22.79
CA ILE A 10 3.74 -8.15 22.42
C ILE A 10 3.87 -9.59 22.88
N VAL A 11 4.21 -10.49 21.97
CA VAL A 11 4.53 -11.89 22.26
C VAL A 11 6.01 -12.01 22.59
N LEU A 12 6.32 -12.53 23.78
CA LEU A 12 7.68 -12.81 24.22
C LEU A 12 8.03 -14.28 23.96
N ARG A 13 9.26 -14.54 23.49
CA ARG A 13 9.87 -15.88 23.39
C ARG A 13 11.20 -15.84 24.14
N ASN A 14 11.38 -16.73 25.13
CA ASN A 14 12.56 -16.77 26.00
C ASN A 14 12.87 -15.43 26.68
N GLY A 15 11.81 -14.72 27.13
CA GLY A 15 11.93 -13.41 27.77
C GLY A 15 12.26 -12.25 26.81
N LYS A 16 12.35 -12.49 25.50
CA LYS A 16 12.63 -11.47 24.49
C LYS A 16 11.42 -11.21 23.59
N PRO A 17 11.12 -9.97 23.20
CA PRO A 17 10.07 -9.67 22.21
C PRO A 17 10.34 -10.41 20.89
N ALA A 18 9.32 -11.13 20.41
CA ALA A 18 9.43 -11.95 19.20
C ALA A 18 8.35 -11.63 18.16
N ALA A 19 7.16 -11.20 18.59
CA ALA A 19 6.08 -10.81 17.67
C ALA A 19 5.15 -9.78 18.32
N VAL A 20 4.28 -9.20 17.50
CA VAL A 20 3.26 -8.23 17.92
C VAL A 20 1.92 -8.67 17.36
N ILE A 21 0.88 -8.61 18.19
CA ILE A 21 -0.50 -8.85 17.78
C ILE A 21 -1.13 -7.50 17.47
N VAL A 22 -1.68 -7.38 16.27
CA VAL A 22 -2.36 -6.19 15.76
C VAL A 22 -3.73 -6.58 15.23
N ASP A 23 -4.68 -5.64 15.23
CA ASP A 23 -5.97 -5.84 14.57
C ASP A 23 -5.75 -6.03 13.06
N ILE A 24 -6.46 -6.96 12.45
CA ILE A 24 -6.28 -7.26 11.03
C ILE A 24 -6.54 -6.04 10.13
N ARG A 25 -7.48 -5.16 10.52
CA ARG A 25 -7.77 -3.93 9.77
C ARG A 25 -6.64 -2.92 9.89
N GLU A 26 -6.02 -2.84 11.07
CA GLU A 26 -4.85 -1.98 11.29
C GLU A 26 -3.65 -2.49 10.50
N TYR A 27 -3.43 -3.81 10.45
CA TYR A 27 -2.40 -4.41 9.60
C TYR A 27 -2.62 -4.09 8.11
N GLN A 28 -3.86 -4.22 7.62
CA GLN A 28 -4.19 -3.90 6.22
C GLN A 28 -3.97 -2.41 5.91
N GLU A 29 -4.41 -1.50 6.79
CA GLU A 29 -4.18 -0.06 6.63
C GLU A 29 -2.68 0.28 6.66
N MET A 30 -1.88 -0.43 7.45
CA MET A 30 -0.43 -0.26 7.45
C MET A 30 0.21 -0.66 6.11
N LEU A 31 -0.29 -1.72 5.45
CA LEU A 31 0.18 -2.13 4.13
C LEU A 31 -0.21 -1.12 3.05
N GLU A 32 -1.46 -0.67 3.04
CA GLU A 32 -1.96 0.35 2.08
C GLU A 32 -1.12 1.64 2.17
N ARG A 33 -0.82 2.10 3.39
CA ARG A 33 0.03 3.28 3.59
C ARG A 33 1.48 3.06 3.13
N LEU A 34 1.98 1.83 3.15
CA LEU A 34 3.31 1.53 2.64
C LEU A 34 3.32 1.63 1.11
N GLU A 35 2.29 1.09 0.45
CA GLU A 35 2.09 1.19 -1.00
C GLU A 35 1.91 2.65 -1.44
N ASP A 36 1.10 3.44 -0.71
CA ASP A 36 0.92 4.88 -0.95
C ASP A 36 2.27 5.64 -0.99
N LEU A 37 3.21 5.27 -0.12
CA LEU A 37 4.53 5.91 -0.08
C LEU A 37 5.36 5.58 -1.32
N GLU A 38 5.25 4.35 -1.83
CA GLU A 38 5.92 3.91 -3.05
C GLU A 38 5.29 4.58 -4.28
N ASP A 39 3.97 4.69 -4.33
CA ASP A 39 3.25 5.40 -5.38
C ASP A 39 3.62 6.88 -5.41
N LEU A 40 3.68 7.55 -4.26
CA LEU A 40 4.15 8.93 -4.17
C LEU A 40 5.58 9.11 -4.68
N LYS A 41 6.47 8.13 -4.44
CA LYS A 41 7.83 8.14 -4.96
C LYS A 41 7.83 8.00 -6.49
N SER A 42 7.01 7.11 -7.02
CA SER A 42 6.81 6.91 -8.45
C SER A 42 6.28 8.17 -9.14
N LEU A 43 5.26 8.81 -8.56
CA LEU A 43 4.72 10.09 -9.06
C LEU A 43 5.77 11.20 -9.05
N LYS A 44 6.60 11.30 -8.00
CA LYS A 44 7.71 12.25 -7.96
C LYS A 44 8.73 11.98 -9.06
N ALA A 45 9.05 10.73 -9.33
CA ALA A 45 9.97 10.35 -10.42
C ALA A 45 9.38 10.69 -11.80
N MET A 46 8.09 10.42 -12.01
CA MET A 46 7.36 10.77 -13.23
C MET A 46 7.39 12.27 -13.50
N ARG A 47 7.24 13.11 -12.46
CA ARG A 47 7.30 14.57 -12.58
C ARG A 47 8.67 15.14 -12.97
N GLN A 48 9.73 14.34 -12.98
CA GLN A 48 11.06 14.80 -13.41
C GLN A 48 11.19 14.96 -14.93
N LYS A 49 10.27 14.38 -15.71
CA LYS A 49 10.26 14.48 -17.17
C LYS A 49 8.90 14.99 -17.65
N PRO A 50 8.81 15.65 -18.83
CA PRO A 50 7.53 16.03 -19.40
C PRO A 50 6.63 14.79 -19.58
N LEU A 51 5.44 14.82 -18.98
CA LEU A 51 4.50 13.71 -19.05
C LEU A 51 3.73 13.75 -20.38
N LYS A 52 3.55 12.58 -20.98
CA LYS A 52 2.67 12.39 -22.13
C LYS A 52 1.36 11.81 -21.62
N PHE A 53 0.27 12.53 -21.83
CA PHE A 53 -1.07 12.06 -21.49
C PHE A 53 -1.74 11.52 -22.77
N LYS A 54 -2.39 10.37 -22.65
CA LYS A 54 -3.30 9.86 -23.68
C LYS A 54 -4.72 10.19 -23.26
N ARG A 55 -5.62 10.40 -24.23
CA ARG A 55 -7.03 10.56 -23.92
C ARG A 55 -7.62 9.22 -23.52
N LEU A 56 -8.70 9.23 -22.75
CA LEU A 56 -9.32 7.99 -22.29
C LEU A 56 -9.83 7.16 -23.47
N GLU A 57 -10.31 7.84 -24.52
CA GLU A 57 -10.75 7.24 -25.79
C GLU A 57 -9.63 6.52 -26.56
N ASP A 58 -8.36 6.82 -26.26
CA ASP A 58 -7.21 6.17 -26.89
C ASP A 58 -6.89 4.79 -26.25
N PHE A 59 -7.58 4.41 -25.16
CA PHE A 59 -7.46 3.10 -24.54
C PHE A 59 -8.51 2.14 -25.14
N SER A 60 -8.06 1.16 -25.92
CA SER A 60 -8.92 0.09 -26.43
C SER A 60 -9.23 -0.95 -25.34
N ILE A 61 -10.52 -1.23 -25.12
CA ILE A 61 -11.03 -2.19 -24.10
C ILE A 61 -10.61 -3.65 -24.38
N SER A 62 -9.90 -3.93 -25.47
CA SER A 62 -9.47 -5.27 -25.88
C SER A 62 -8.27 -5.85 -25.12
N ASP A 63 -7.63 -5.10 -24.24
CA ASP A 63 -6.43 -5.55 -23.51
C ASP A 63 -6.75 -6.34 -22.22
N SER A 64 -8.03 -6.67 -21.97
CA SER A 64 -8.45 -7.64 -20.95
C SER A 64 -8.20 -9.07 -21.41
N LYS A 65 -6.93 -9.45 -21.55
CA LYS A 65 -6.52 -10.85 -21.45
C LYS A 65 -5.81 -11.06 -20.13
N GLU A 66 -6.54 -11.56 -19.14
CA GLU A 66 -5.94 -12.32 -18.04
C GLU A 66 -5.19 -13.52 -18.65
N PRO A 67 -3.90 -13.74 -18.31
CA PRO A 67 -3.24 -14.98 -18.67
C PRO A 67 -3.82 -16.10 -17.79
N ALA A 68 -4.35 -17.14 -18.46
CA ALA A 68 -4.76 -18.42 -17.88
C ALA A 68 -3.56 -19.23 -17.36
#